data_AF-A0A484LWB4-F1
#
_entry.id   AF-A0A484LWB4-F1
#
_cell.length_a   1.000
_cell.length_b   1.000
_cell.length_c   1.000
_cell.angle_alpha   90.00
_cell.angle_beta   90.00
_cell.angle_gamma   90.00
#
_symmetry.space_group_name_H-M   'P 1'
#
loop_
_entity.id
_entity.type
_entity.pdbx_description
1 polymer ?
#
loop_
_entity_poly.entity_id
_entity_poly.type
_entity_poly.pdbx_seq_one_letter_code
_entity_poly.pdbx_strand_id
1 'polypeptide(L)' 'MRVGLEPKLAAQDAILRIARKYPDFTGAVFALNKSGFHAGACYGWTFQYSVMKPGMDDVQVFTVHPEIVTV' A
#
# COMPACT_ATOMS: atom_id res chain seq x y z
N MET A 1 12.19 -0.78 -0.19
CA MET A 1 12.40 -2.20 -0.58
C MET A 1 13.89 -2.55 -0.66
N ARG A 2 14.63 -2.30 0.43
CA ARG A 2 16.10 -2.45 0.45
C ARG A 2 16.54 -3.91 0.37
N VAL A 3 15.70 -4.82 0.85
CA VAL A 3 15.93 -6.28 0.86
C VAL A 3 15.33 -7.00 -0.34
N GLY A 4 14.90 -6.27 -1.39
CA GLY A 4 14.29 -6.87 -2.59
C GLY A 4 12.81 -7.26 -2.46
N LEU A 5 12.15 -6.89 -1.36
CA LEU A 5 10.72 -7.17 -1.17
C LEU A 5 9.87 -6.38 -2.19
N GLU A 6 8.88 -7.03 -2.80
CA GLU A 6 7.94 -6.38 -3.72
C GLU A 6 7.10 -5.28 -3.03
N PRO A 7 6.68 -4.22 -3.75
CA PRO A 7 5.94 -3.09 -3.16
C PRO A 7 4.71 -3.50 -2.37
N LYS A 8 3.95 -4.48 -2.86
CA LYS A 8 2.71 -4.95 -2.22
C LYS A 8 3.02 -5.60 -0.86
N LEU A 9 3.99 -6.50 -0.84
CA LEU A 9 4.42 -7.19 0.38
C LEU A 9 5.04 -6.21 1.38
N ALA A 10 5.80 -5.22 0.91
CA ALA A 10 6.39 -4.20 1.77
C ALA A 10 5.33 -3.29 2.43
N ALA A 11 4.33 -2.87 1.68
CA ALA A 11 3.23 -2.07 2.21
C ALA A 11 2.39 -2.89 3.21
N GLN A 12 2.10 -4.15 2.90
CA GLN A 12 1.38 -5.08 3.78
C GLN A 12 2.12 -5.30 5.10
N ASP A 13 3.42 -5.62 5.06
CA ASP A 13 4.22 -5.82 6.28
C ASP A 13 4.16 -4.59 7.18
N ALA A 14 4.32 -3.40 6.62
CA ALA A 14 4.27 -2.15 7.37
C ALA A 14 2.90 -1.95 8.05
N ILE A 15 1.81 -2.08 7.29
CA ILE A 15 0.44 -1.90 7.80
C ILE A 15 0.09 -2.95 8.86
N LEU A 16 0.42 -4.22 8.63
CA LEU A 16 0.13 -5.30 9.57
C LEU A 16 0.94 -5.16 10.88
N ARG A 17 2.18 -4.66 10.81
CA ARG A 17 2.96 -4.39 12.04
C ARG A 17 2.36 -3.27 12.88
N ILE A 18 1.79 -2.25 12.24
CA ILE A 18 1.06 -1.19 12.95
C ILE A 18 -0.23 -1.78 13.55
N ALA A 19 -1.00 -2.54 12.77
CA ALA A 19 -2.24 -3.19 13.19
C ALA A 19 -2.08 -4.08 14.42
N ARG A 20 -1.02 -4.90 14.44
CA ARG A 20 -0.71 -5.77 15.58
C ARG A 20 -0.43 -5.00 16.86
N LYS A 21 0.10 -3.78 16.78
CA LYS A 21 0.40 -2.93 17.94
C LYS A 21 -0.79 -2.05 18.33
N TYR A 22 -1.54 -1.57 17.37
CA TYR A 22 -2.67 -0.66 17.54
C TYR A 22 -3.88 -1.20 16.76
N PRO A 23 -4.66 -2.14 17.30
CA PRO A 23 -5.72 -2.83 16.55
C PRO A 23 -6.82 -1.92 16.02
N ASP A 24 -7.07 -0.78 16.68
CA ASP A 24 -8.12 0.17 16.28
C ASP A 24 -7.60 1.30 15.36
N PHE A 25 -6.34 1.23 14.90
CA PHE A 25 -5.83 2.26 14.01
C PHE A 25 -6.53 2.22 12.65
N THR A 26 -6.56 3.36 11.97
CA THR A 26 -6.91 3.43 10.54
C THR A 26 -5.75 4.07 9.82
N GLY A 27 -5.32 3.47 8.72
CA GLY A 27 -4.16 3.97 7.99
C GLY A 27 -3.91 3.26 6.67
N ALA A 28 -3.15 3.91 5.81
CA ALA A 28 -2.74 3.36 4.53
C ALA A 28 -1.31 3.77 4.20
N VAL A 29 -0.61 2.89 3.48
CA VAL A 29 0.71 3.15 2.90
C VAL A 29 0.68 2.67 1.46
N PHE A 30 1.25 3.46 0.56
CA PHE A 30 1.65 2.97 -0.75
C PHE A 30 3.17 3.10 -0.88
N ALA A 31 3.75 2.18 -1.64
CA ALA A 31 5.19 2.11 -1.85
C ALA A 31 5.48 2.01 -3.35
N LEU A 32 6.62 2.56 -3.75
CA LEU A 32 7.18 2.43 -5.10
C LEU A 32 8.61 1.90 -5.04
N ASN A 33 9.00 1.11 -6.04
CA ASN A 33 10.38 0.66 -6.21
C ASN A 33 11.10 1.46 -7.30
N LYS A 34 12.42 1.22 -7.44
CA LYS A 34 13.26 1.93 -8.41
C LYS A 34 12.88 1.64 -9.87
N SER A 35 12.20 0.54 -10.12
CA SER A 35 11.69 0.17 -11.45
C SER A 35 10.31 0.76 -11.74
N GLY A 36 9.75 1.56 -10.82
CA GLY A 36 8.45 2.21 -10.98
C GLY A 36 7.24 1.32 -10.64
N PHE A 37 7.45 0.10 -10.15
CA PHE A 37 6.35 -0.71 -9.63
C PHE A 37 5.87 -0.14 -8.31
N HIS A 38 4.56 -0.05 -8.14
CA HIS A 38 3.93 0.47 -6.95
C HIS A 38 2.80 -0.43 -6.47
N ALA A 39 2.50 -0.36 -5.18
CA ALA A 39 1.31 -0.99 -4.60
C ALA A 39 0.97 -0.34 -3.26
N GLY A 40 -0.28 -0.51 -2.83
CA GLY A 40 -0.75 -0.03 -1.53
C GLY A 40 -1.25 -1.16 -0.62
N ALA A 41 -1.27 -0.86 0.67
CA ALA A 41 -1.97 -1.60 1.70
C ALA A 41 -2.66 -0.61 2.63
N CYS A 42 -3.79 -1.02 3.21
CA CYS A 42 -4.55 -0.19 4.13
C CYS A 42 -5.21 -1.05 5.20
N TYR A 43 -5.64 -0.41 6.27
CA TYR A 43 -6.35 -1.04 7.38
C TYR A 43 -7.41 -0.06 7.91
N GLY A 44 -8.59 -0.59 8.23
CA GLY A 44 -9.74 0.19 8.74
C GLY A 44 -10.61 0.88 7.68
N TRP A 45 -10.13 1.08 6.45
CA TRP A 45 -10.92 1.74 5.39
C TRP A 45 -10.45 1.40 3.96
N THR A 46 -11.31 1.56 2.96
CA THR A 46 -10.90 1.50 1.55
C THR A 46 -10.11 2.76 1.21
N PHE A 47 -8.90 2.56 0.70
CA PHE A 47 -7.96 3.63 0.38
C PHE A 47 -7.80 3.76 -1.14
N GLN A 48 -7.71 4.99 -1.63
CA GLN A 48 -7.37 5.26 -3.03
C GLN A 48 -6.10 6.10 -3.14
N TYR A 49 -5.29 5.81 -4.16
CA TYR A 49 -4.15 6.64 -4.52
C TYR A 49 -4.07 6.82 -6.02
N SER A 50 -3.55 7.97 -6.43
CA SER A 50 -3.39 8.35 -7.83
C SER A 50 -1.97 8.07 -8.30
N VAL A 51 -1.83 7.61 -9.53
CA VAL A 51 -0.55 7.39 -10.19
C VAL A 51 -0.54 8.11 -11.53
N MET A 52 0.56 8.82 -11.76
CA MET A 52 0.89 9.44 -13.03
C MET A 52 2.36 9.14 -13.31
N LYS A 53 2.68 8.73 -14.54
CA LYS A 53 4.05 8.51 -15.01
C LYS A 53 4.21 9.03 -16.44
N PRO A 54 5.44 9.26 -16.92
CA PRO A 54 5.67 9.64 -18.31
C PRO A 54 5.00 8.67 -19.29
N GLY A 55 4.34 9.22 -20.31
CA GLY A 55 3.61 8.45 -21.32
C GLY A 55 2.17 8.06 -20.95
N MET A 56 1.64 8.53 -19.82
CA MET A 56 0.21 8.46 -19.54
C MET A 56 -0.50 9.73 -20.01
N ASP A 57 -1.68 9.57 -20.60
CA ASP A 57 -2.53 10.69 -21.05
C ASP A 57 -3.34 11.30 -19.89
N ASP A 58 -3.66 10.50 -18.87
CA ASP A 58 -4.45 10.92 -17.70
C ASP A 58 -4.02 10.16 -16.44
N VAL A 59 -4.42 10.66 -15.28
CA VAL A 59 -4.17 10.06 -13.97
C VAL A 59 -4.93 8.74 -13.81
N GLN A 60 -4.26 7.72 -13.28
CA GLN A 60 -4.91 6.46 -12.91
C GLN A 60 -5.12 6.39 -11.40
N VAL A 61 -6.37 6.12 -10.99
CA VAL A 61 -6.72 5.92 -9.58
C VAL A 61 -6.74 4.43 -9.24
N PHE A 62 -5.99 4.04 -8.22
CA PHE A 62 -5.92 2.69 -7.71
C PHE A 62 -6.70 2.58 -6.40
N THR A 63 -7.64 1.64 -6.34
CA THR A 63 -8.41 1.31 -5.13
C THR A 63 -7.75 0.14 -4.40
N VAL A 64 -7.58 0.29 -3.09
CA VAL A 64 -6.99 -0.70 -2.19
C VAL A 64 -7.99 -1.00 -1.09
N HIS A 65 -8.28 -2.29 -0.88
CA HIS A 65 -9.15 -2.74 0.19
C HIS A 65 -8.36 -3.05 1.46
N PRO A 66 -8.98 -2.93 2.65
CA PRO A 66 -8.32 -3.23 3.92
C PRO A 66 -7.74 -4.64 3.99
N GLU A 67 -6.54 -4.75 4.56
CA GLU A 67 -5.92 -6.04 4.89
C GLU A 67 -6.63 -6.67 6.10
N ILE A 68 -6.89 -7.97 6.04
CA ILE A 68 -7.50 -8.72 7.16
C ILE A 68 -6.38 -9.22 8.07
N VAL A 69 -6.45 -8.89 9.36
CA VAL A 69 -5.56 -9.49 10.36
C VAL A 69 -6.18 -10.82 10.78
N THR A 70 -5.60 -11.94 10.34
CA THR A 70 -5.90 -13.26 10.92
C THR A 70 -5.13 -13.38 12.22
N VAL A 71 -5.86 -13.54 13.33
CA VAL A 71 -5.32 -13.74 14.69
C VAL A 71 -4.78 -15.16 14.83
#